data_AF-A0A368VXL9-F1
#
_entry.id   AF-A0A368VXL9-F1
#
_cell.length_a   1.000
_cell.length_b   1.000
_cell.length_c   1.000
_cell.angle_alpha   90.00
_cell.angle_beta   90.00
_cell.angle_gamma   90.00
#
_symmetry.space_group_name_H-M   'P 1'
#
loop_
_entity.id
_entity.type
_entity.pdbx_description
1 polymer ?
#
loop_
_entity_poly.entity_id
_entity_poly.type
_entity_poly.pdbx_seq_one_letter_code
_entity_poly.pdbx_strand_id
1 'polypeptide(L)'
;MLELVSDSAQAPASGALRCRPAGRETRELTFVLPGRLVELDLVSTVPGMFRACGMVISRAGQTVPTGEVVLRHPEGQCVGELDSHGGFRVEDVPAGPLSVVLRTARSGCAVADWLVC
;
A
#
# COMPACT_ATOMS: atom_id res chain seq x y z
N MET A 1 12.50 -5.10 -7.15
CA MET A 1 12.50 -4.00 -6.18
C MET A 1 11.21 -3.22 -6.35
N LEU A 2 10.61 -2.77 -5.25
CA LEU A 2 9.40 -1.94 -5.23
C LEU A 2 9.83 -0.54 -4.77
N GLU A 3 9.56 0.49 -5.55
CA GLU A 3 10.07 1.85 -5.31
C GLU A 3 8.94 2.81 -4.97
N LEU A 4 9.06 3.55 -3.87
CA LEU A 4 8.08 4.57 -3.49
C LEU A 4 8.27 5.82 -4.35
N VAL A 5 7.24 6.20 -5.12
CA VAL A 5 7.29 7.36 -6.04
C VAL A 5 6.36 8.50 -5.64
N SER A 6 5.41 8.23 -4.73
CA SER A 6 4.51 9.26 -4.19
C SER A 6 4.11 8.91 -2.76
N ASP A 7 4.10 9.92 -1.90
CA ASP A 7 3.66 9.85 -0.52
C ASP A 7 2.91 11.14 -0.18
N SER A 8 1.62 11.01 0.15
CA SER A 8 0.79 12.18 0.47
C SER A 8 1.25 12.92 1.73
N ALA A 9 2.02 12.29 2.61
CA ALA A 9 2.59 12.96 3.79
C ALA A 9 3.76 13.90 3.44
N GLN A 10 4.38 13.73 2.26
CA GLN A 10 5.49 14.57 1.78
C GLN A 10 5.04 15.65 0.78
N ALA A 11 3.81 15.55 0.24
CA ALA A 11 3.28 16.56 -0.66
C ALA A 11 2.97 17.86 0.13
N PRO A 12 3.43 19.04 -0.33
CA PRO A 12 3.00 20.29 0.27
C PRO A 12 1.47 20.37 0.18
N ALA A 13 0.82 20.76 1.27
CA ALA A 13 -0.63 20.96 1.35
C ALA A 13 -1.09 22.07 0.39
N SER A 14 -1.11 21.78 -0.90
CA SER A 14 -1.56 22.68 -1.96
C SER A 14 -2.77 22.05 -2.63
N GLY A 15 -3.94 22.42 -2.11
CA GLY A 15 -5.12 22.61 -2.97
C GLY A 15 -5.91 21.37 -3.40
N ALA A 16 -5.77 20.21 -2.78
CA ALA A 16 -6.74 19.14 -3.01
C ALA A 16 -7.99 19.41 -2.14
N LEU A 17 -8.95 20.16 -2.72
CA LEU A 17 -10.37 20.11 -2.35
C LEU A 17 -10.87 18.68 -2.48
N ARG A 18 -10.54 17.82 -1.51
CA ARG A 18 -11.25 16.56 -1.31
C ARG A 18 -12.19 16.77 -0.15
N CYS A 19 -13.48 16.63 -0.40
CA CYS A 19 -14.50 16.47 0.62
C CYS A 19 -14.20 15.20 1.44
N ARG A 20 -13.17 15.25 2.30
CA ARG A 20 -12.87 14.18 3.24
C ARG A 20 -13.70 14.44 4.50
N PRO A 21 -14.48 13.46 4.99
CA PRO A 21 -15.12 13.60 6.29
C PRO A 21 -14.04 13.86 7.33
N ALA A 22 -14.20 14.95 8.09
CA ALA A 22 -13.31 15.30 9.18
C ALA A 22 -13.28 14.13 10.19
N GLY A 23 -12.12 13.51 10.39
CA GLY A 23 -11.94 12.53 11.47
C GLY A 23 -11.08 11.30 11.16
N ARG A 24 -10.71 11.02 9.90
CA ARG A 24 -9.75 9.96 9.57
C ARG A 24 -8.63 10.48 8.69
N GLU A 25 -7.42 10.47 9.23
CA GLU A 25 -6.22 10.76 8.48
C GLU A 25 -5.92 9.58 7.55
N THR A 26 -5.84 9.86 6.25
CA THR A 26 -5.49 8.90 5.21
C THR A 26 -4.17 9.32 4.58
N ARG A 27 -3.19 8.42 4.61
CA ARG A 27 -1.93 8.56 3.88
C ARG A 27 -1.97 7.68 2.64
N GLU A 28 -1.82 8.31 1.48
CA GLU A 28 -1.82 7.66 0.17
C GLU A 28 -0.35 7.44 -0.24
N LEU A 29 -0.01 6.21 -0.60
CA LEU A 29 1.31 5.79 -1.04
C LEU A 29 1.22 5.16 -2.42
N THR A 30 2.19 5.46 -3.28
CA THR A 30 2.28 4.88 -4.61
C THR A 30 3.65 4.27 -4.82
N PHE A 31 3.68 2.99 -5.15
CA PHE A 31 4.91 2.26 -5.44
C PHE A 31 4.93 1.78 -6.88
N VAL A 32 6.12 1.75 -7.50
CA VAL A 32 6.32 1.22 -8.85
C VAL A 32 7.24 0.01 -8.83
N LEU A 33 7.01 -0.88 -9.80
CA LEU A 33 7.92 -1.94 -10.19
C LEU A 33 7.79 -2.14 -11.71
N PRO A 34 8.74 -2.81 -12.39
CA PRO A 34 8.65 -3.01 -13.84
C PRO A 34 7.30 -3.61 -14.27
N GLY A 35 6.54 -2.84 -15.06
CA GLY A 35 5.24 -3.25 -15.59
C GLY A 35 4.04 -3.05 -14.66
N ARG A 36 4.23 -2.63 -13.40
CA ARG A 36 3.13 -2.52 -12.42
C ARG A 36 3.27 -1.32 -11.49
N LEU A 37 2.14 -0.97 -10.88
CA LEU A 37 1.99 0.06 -9.84
C LEU A 37 1.25 -0.58 -8.66
N VAL A 38 1.58 -0.17 -7.44
CA VAL A 38 0.82 -0.48 -6.23
C VAL A 38 0.35 0.83 -5.63
N GLU A 39 -0.96 1.03 -5.59
CA GLU A 39 -1.58 2.12 -4.81
C GLU A 39 -1.99 1.55 -3.46
N LEU A 40 -1.69 2.30 -2.39
CA LEU A 40 -1.94 1.86 -1.03
C LEU A 40 -2.36 3.06 -0.18
N ASP A 41 -3.53 2.94 0.44
CA ASP A 41 -4.06 3.89 1.42
C ASP A 41 -3.91 3.31 2.83
N LEU A 42 -3.25 4.06 3.70
CA LEU A 42 -3.23 3.81 5.15
C LEU A 42 -4.29 4.69 5.80
N VAL A 43 -5.33 4.06 6.33
CA VAL A 43 -6.45 4.75 6.99
C VAL A 43 -6.39 4.47 8.48
N SER A 44 -6.27 5.50 9.32
CA SER A 44 -6.31 5.31 10.77
C SER A 44 -7.68 4.74 11.20
N THR A 45 -7.65 3.64 11.94
CA THR A 45 -8.86 2.98 12.46
C THR A 45 -9.08 3.32 13.92
N VAL A 46 -8.05 3.11 14.74
CA VAL A 46 -7.92 3.47 16.16
C VAL A 46 -6.49 3.96 16.43
N PRO A 47 -6.21 4.64 17.56
CA PRO A 47 -4.86 5.10 17.86
C PRO A 47 -3.82 3.98 17.77
N GLY A 48 -2.74 4.21 17.02
CA GLY A 48 -1.65 3.26 16.82
C GLY A 48 -1.93 2.14 15.81
N MET A 49 -3.09 2.13 15.15
CA MET A 49 -3.44 1.12 14.15
C MET A 49 -4.01 1.74 12.87
N PHE A 50 -3.72 1.06 11.77
CA PHE A 50 -4.18 1.39 10.43
C PHE A 50 -4.89 0.21 9.80
N ARG A 51 -5.79 0.51 8.87
CA ARG A 51 -6.19 -0.42 7.82
C ARG A 51 -5.48 0.00 6.54
N ALA A 52 -4.83 -0.95 5.89
CA ALA A 52 -4.29 -0.74 4.56
C ALA A 52 -5.27 -1.29 3.52
N CYS A 53 -5.56 -0.51 2.49
CA CYS A 53 -6.32 -0.96 1.33
C CYS A 53 -5.69 -0.40 0.07
N GLY A 54 -5.82 -1.11 -1.04
CA GLY A 54 -5.16 -0.67 -2.25
C GLY A 54 -5.40 -1.58 -3.43
N MET A 55 -4.65 -1.32 -4.50
CA MET A 55 -4.73 -2.07 -5.74
C MET A 55 -3.34 -2.24 -6.37
N VAL A 56 -3.11 -3.41 -6.96
CA VAL A 56 -1.96 -3.69 -7.81
C VAL A 56 -2.39 -3.58 -9.26
N ILE A 57 -1.98 -2.50 -9.92
CA ILE A 57 -2.34 -2.17 -11.29
C ILE A 57 -1.23 -2.64 -12.22
N SER A 58 -1.58 -3.40 -13.26
CA SER A 58 -0.63 -3.78 -14.31
C SER A 58 -0.76 -2.86 -15.52
N ARG A 59 0.34 -2.64 -16.25
CA ARG A 59 0.29 -1.91 -17.53
C ARG A 59 -0.65 -2.60 -18.52
N ALA A 60 -1.24 -1.83 -19.42
CA ALA A 60 -2.21 -2.32 -20.40
C ALA A 60 -1.73 -3.58 -21.12
N GLY A 61 -2.61 -4.60 -21.19
CA GLY A 61 -2.34 -5.88 -21.84
C GLY A 61 -1.70 -6.95 -20.94
N GLN A 62 -1.35 -6.63 -19.69
CA GLN A 62 -0.88 -7.62 -18.71
C GLN A 62 -2.04 -8.19 -17.88
N THR A 63 -1.91 -9.45 -17.48
CA THR A 63 -2.89 -10.10 -16.61
C THR A 63 -2.85 -9.50 -15.21
N VAL A 64 -4.03 -9.44 -14.57
CA VAL A 64 -4.16 -9.05 -13.17
C VAL A 64 -3.31 -10.01 -12.31
N PRO A 65 -2.45 -9.50 -11.42
CA PRO A 65 -1.61 -10.34 -10.60
C PRO A 65 -2.43 -11.09 -9.55
N THR A 66 -2.09 -12.37 -9.36
CA THR A 66 -2.52 -13.15 -8.20
C THR A 66 -1.37 -13.28 -7.21
N GLY A 67 -1.70 -13.25 -5.92
CA GLY A 67 -0.72 -13.30 -4.84
C GLY A 67 -1.18 -12.51 -3.62
N GLU A 68 -0.23 -11.93 -2.90
CA GLU A 68 -0.47 -11.22 -1.66
C GLU A 68 0.38 -9.95 -1.57
N VAL A 69 -0.16 -8.95 -0.87
CA VAL A 69 0.58 -7.81 -0.35
C VAL A 69 0.85 -8.07 1.12
N VAL A 70 2.12 -7.96 1.51
CA VAL A 70 2.59 -8.16 2.87
C VAL A 70 3.15 -6.87 3.40
N LEU A 71 2.63 -6.42 4.54
CA LEU A 71 3.08 -5.25 5.26
C LEU A 71 3.95 -5.71 6.42
N ARG A 72 5.26 -5.55 6.27
CA ARG A 72 6.23 -5.88 7.31
C ARG A 72 6.31 -4.74 8.31
N HIS A 73 6.40 -5.09 9.57
CA HIS A 73 6.65 -4.19 10.70
C HIS A 73 7.68 -4.84 11.63
N PRO A 74 8.29 -4.11 12.59
CA PRO A 74 9.32 -4.68 13.47
C PRO A 74 8.87 -5.92 14.26
N GLU A 75 7.57 -6.00 14.58
CA GLU A 75 6.99 -7.09 15.37
C GLU A 75 6.50 -8.28 14.52
N GLY A 76 6.54 -8.18 13.18
CA GLY A 76 6.02 -9.24 12.32
C GLY A 76 5.60 -8.78 10.92
N GLN A 77 4.48 -9.34 10.45
CA GLN A 77 3.90 -9.00 9.17
C GLN A 77 2.37 -9.17 9.17
N CYS A 78 1.69 -8.29 8.45
CA CYS A 78 0.27 -8.44 8.11
C CYS A 78 0.14 -8.76 6.62
N VAL A 79 -0.85 -9.57 6.23
CA VAL A 79 -0.99 -10.10 4.88
C VAL A 79 -2.39 -9.79 4.33
N GLY A 80 -2.45 -9.34 3.08
CA GLY A 80 -3.69 -9.18 2.31
C GLY A 80 -3.58 -9.89 0.98
N GLU A 81 -4.49 -10.82 0.72
CA GLU A 81 -4.58 -11.50 -0.57
C GLU A 81 -5.11 -10.54 -1.65
N LEU A 82 -4.60 -10.71 -2.87
CA LEU A 82 -5.10 -10.01 -4.05
C LEU A 82 -6.37 -10.69 -4.56
N ASP A 83 -7.43 -9.91 -4.72
CA ASP A 83 -8.65 -10.37 -5.38
C ASP A 83 -8.48 -10.49 -6.90
N SER A 84 -9.56 -10.89 -7.59
CA SER A 84 -9.55 -11.06 -9.06
C SER A 84 -9.33 -9.77 -9.85
N HIS A 85 -9.38 -8.61 -9.19
CA HIS A 85 -9.15 -7.29 -9.76
C HIS A 85 -7.82 -6.67 -9.29
N GLY A 86 -7.03 -7.41 -8.49
CA GLY A 86 -5.77 -6.94 -7.92
C GLY A 86 -5.97 -6.02 -6.71
N GLY A 87 -7.19 -5.92 -6.19
CA GLY A 87 -7.48 -5.23 -4.94
C GLY A 87 -7.01 -6.03 -3.74
N PHE A 88 -6.62 -5.34 -2.66
CA PHE A 88 -6.28 -5.98 -1.40
C PHE A 88 -6.76 -5.15 -0.20
N ARG A 89 -6.88 -5.83 0.94
CA ARG A 89 -7.15 -5.21 2.24
C ARG A 89 -6.36 -5.93 3.33
N VAL A 90 -5.76 -5.16 4.22
CA VAL A 90 -5.04 -5.64 5.40
C VAL A 90 -5.54 -4.87 6.61
N GLU A 91 -6.06 -5.59 7.60
CA GLU A 91 -6.53 -5.03 8.86
C GLU A 91 -5.40 -5.03 9.91
N ASP A 92 -5.61 -4.28 10.99
CA ASP A 92 -4.76 -4.29 12.20
C ASP A 92 -3.26 -4.09 11.91
N VAL A 93 -2.95 -3.16 11.00
CA VAL A 93 -1.56 -2.79 10.66
C VAL A 93 -1.05 -1.82 11.72
N PRO A 94 -0.01 -2.17 12.49
CA PRO A 94 0.50 -1.27 13.53
C PRO A 94 1.15 -0.03 12.93
N ALA A 95 1.04 1.09 13.63
CA ALA A 95 1.77 2.31 13.31
C ALA A 95 3.29 2.14 13.53
N GLY A 96 4.08 3.01 12.90
CA GLY A 96 5.54 2.95 12.93
C GLY A 96 6.17 2.48 11.61
N PRO A 97 7.39 1.91 11.65
CA PRO A 97 8.10 1.52 10.44
C PRO A 97 7.37 0.40 9.68
N LEU A 98 7.07 0.65 8.41
CA LEU A 98 6.45 -0.30 7.49
C LEU A 98 7.31 -0.52 6.23
N SER A 99 7.36 -1.75 5.75
CA SER A 99 7.92 -2.12 4.45
C SER A 99 6.89 -2.94 3.68
N VAL A 100 6.61 -2.54 2.44
CA VAL A 100 5.64 -3.19 1.57
C VAL A 100 6.33 -4.28 0.74
N VAL A 101 5.74 -5.48 0.73
CA VAL A 101 6.19 -6.59 -0.10
C VAL A 101 5.05 -7.08 -0.97
N LEU A 102 5.25 -7.08 -2.29
CA LEU A 102 4.35 -7.74 -3.22
C LEU A 102 4.89 -9.15 -3.52
N ARG A 103 4.18 -10.20 -3.09
CA ARG A 103 4.50 -11.58 -3.43
C ARG A 103 3.51 -12.08 -4.47
N THR A 104 3.98 -12.31 -5.69
CA THR A 104 3.12 -12.84 -6.76
C THR A 104 3.50 -14.26 -7.13
N ALA A 105 2.52 -15.07 -7.51
CA ALA A 105 2.74 -16.48 -7.84
C ALA A 105 3.69 -16.69 -9.04
N ARG A 106 3.86 -15.68 -9.91
CA ARG A 106 4.61 -15.80 -11.17
C ARG A 106 5.85 -14.91 -11.30
N SER A 107 6.00 -13.89 -10.47
CA SER A 107 7.02 -12.84 -10.70
C SER A 107 7.98 -12.63 -9.52
N GLY A 108 7.98 -13.54 -8.54
CA GLY A 108 8.81 -13.42 -7.34
C GLY A 108 8.31 -12.33 -6.38
N CYS A 109 9.14 -12.00 -5.37
CA CYS A 109 8.84 -10.98 -4.36
C CYS A 109 9.48 -9.63 -4.75
N ALA A 110 8.71 -8.55 -4.71
CA ALA A 110 9.22 -7.18 -4.77
C ALA A 110 9.05 -6.51 -3.41
N VAL A 111 10.14 -5.95 -2.89
CA VAL A 111 10.21 -5.35 -1.54
C VAL A 111 10.51 -3.87 -1.68
N ALA A 112 9.82 -3.03 -0.90
CA ALA A 112 10.09 -1.61 -0.73
C ALA A 112 10.93 -1.35 0.52
N ASP A 113 11.68 -0.25 0.51
CA ASP A 113 12.38 0.25 1.68
C ASP A 113 11.42 0.60 2.81
N TRP A 114 11.97 0.69 4.02
CA TRP A 114 11.22 1.05 5.22
C TRP A 114 10.80 2.52 5.17
N LEU A 115 9.53 2.77 5.45
CA LEU A 115 8.97 4.10 5.68
C LEU A 115 8.35 4.18 7.07
N VAL A 116 8.28 5.36 7.67
CA VAL A 116 7.66 5.56 8.99
C VAL A 116 6.25 6.09 8.79
N CYS A 117 5.26 5.42 9.39
CA CYS A 117 3.83 5.76 9.35
C CYS A 117 3.28 6.19 10.70
#